data_AF-A0A532UVC1-F1
#
_entry.id   AF-A0A532UVC1-F1
#
_cell.length_a   1.000
_cell.length_b   1.000
_cell.length_c   1.000
_cell.angle_alpha   90.00
_cell.angle_beta   90.00
_cell.angle_gamma   90.00
#
_symmetry.space_group_name_H-M   'P 1'
#
loop_
_entity.id
_entity.type
_entity.pdbx_description
1 polymer ?
#
loop_
_entity_poly.entity_id
_entity_poly.type
_entity_poly.pdbx_seq_one_letter_code
_entity_poly.pdbx_strand_id
1 'polypeptide(L)'
;MDEPTENSSKGVETRFSKAVSDFVAGLSDEHRMLVILKAQLYDGKWELMLDDLQNRLEGNPYIFKLANRIKDDIERIEYMQEFERQCKVDLSEHVELP
;
A
#
# COMPACT_ATOMS: atom_id res chain seq x y z
N MET A 1 39.01 17.31 -18.06
CA MET A 1 38.19 16.87 -19.19
C MET A 1 37.69 15.48 -18.85
N ASP A 2 36.85 15.37 -17.83
CA ASP A 2 35.38 15.44 -17.86
C ASP A 2 34.84 14.01 -17.73
N GLU A 3 34.45 13.66 -16.50
CA GLU A 3 33.63 12.49 -16.22
C GLU A 3 32.19 12.76 -16.63
N PRO A 4 31.45 11.78 -17.18
CA PRO A 4 30.00 11.85 -17.23
C PRO A 4 29.40 10.67 -16.45
N THR A 5 29.14 10.86 -15.17
CA THR A 5 28.31 9.95 -14.36
C THR A 5 26.98 10.62 -14.02
N GLU A 6 26.03 10.67 -14.96
CA GLU A 6 24.69 11.20 -14.64
C GLU A 6 23.51 10.60 -15.44
N ASN A 7 23.70 9.53 -16.21
CA ASN A 7 22.63 8.96 -17.05
C ASN A 7 21.91 7.73 -16.45
N SER A 8 22.34 7.21 -15.31
CA SER A 8 21.75 5.98 -14.72
C SER A 8 20.47 6.24 -13.93
N SER A 9 20.36 7.39 -13.26
CA SER A 9 19.28 7.68 -12.29
C SER A 9 17.93 7.91 -12.97
N LYS A 10 17.90 8.62 -14.11
CA LYS A 10 16.66 9.03 -14.79
C LYS A 10 15.89 7.86 -15.41
N GLY A 11 16.59 6.83 -15.88
CA GLY A 11 15.98 5.62 -16.42
C GLY A 11 15.37 4.72 -15.34
N VAL A 12 15.91 4.76 -14.13
CA VAL A 12 15.45 3.98 -12.97
C VAL A 12 14.19 4.60 -12.38
N GLU A 13 14.17 5.91 -12.15
CA GLU A 13 12.98 6.64 -11.65
C GLU A 13 11.77 6.46 -12.58
N THR A 14 11.98 6.55 -13.89
CA THR A 14 10.91 6.36 -14.89
C THR A 14 10.31 4.96 -14.83
N ARG A 15 11.14 3.93 -14.57
CA ARG A 15 10.66 2.54 -14.43
C ARG A 15 9.85 2.32 -13.17
N PHE A 16 10.28 2.89 -12.04
CA PHE A 16 9.53 2.81 -10.78
C PHE A 16 8.19 3.53 -10.88
N SER A 17 8.17 4.75 -11.45
CA SER A 17 6.92 5.48 -11.69
C SER A 17 5.94 4.68 -12.56
N LYS A 18 6.43 4.03 -13.62
CA LYS A 18 5.59 3.14 -14.42
C LYS A 18 5.10 1.92 -13.63
N ALA A 19 5.96 1.25 -12.88
CA ALA A 19 5.60 0.08 -12.09
C ALA A 19 4.52 0.40 -11.04
N VAL A 20 4.65 1.55 -10.36
CA VAL A 20 3.66 2.04 -9.40
C VAL A 20 2.33 2.34 -10.11
N SER A 21 2.36 3.04 -11.24
CA SER A 21 1.16 3.34 -12.02
C SER A 21 0.45 2.06 -12.50
N ASP A 22 1.20 1.08 -13.02
CA ASP A 22 0.64 -0.19 -13.48
C ASP A 22 0.04 -0.98 -12.30
N PHE A 23 0.71 -0.99 -11.15
CA PHE A 23 0.24 -1.67 -9.94
C PHE A 23 -1.06 -1.05 -9.45
N VAL A 24 -1.10 0.29 -9.30
CA VAL A 24 -2.30 1.01 -8.84
C VAL A 24 -3.47 0.80 -9.80
N ALA A 25 -3.22 0.82 -11.11
CA ALA A 25 -4.25 0.54 -12.11
C ALA A 25 -4.85 -0.87 -11.99
N GLY A 26 -4.07 -1.83 -11.50
CA GLY A 26 -4.51 -3.21 -11.26
C GLY A 26 -5.24 -3.44 -9.92
N LEU A 27 -5.25 -2.47 -9.01
CA LEU A 27 -5.91 -2.63 -7.70
C LEU A 27 -7.43 -2.67 -7.85
N SER A 28 -8.05 -3.69 -7.27
CA SER A 28 -9.50 -3.75 -7.11
C SER A 28 -10.00 -2.70 -6.12
N ASP A 29 -11.31 -2.46 -6.12
CA ASP A 29 -11.95 -1.52 -5.19
C ASP A 29 -11.68 -1.87 -3.72
N GLU A 30 -11.58 -3.16 -3.41
CA GLU A 30 -11.26 -3.67 -2.07
C GLU A 30 -9.84 -3.27 -1.65
N HIS A 31 -8.86 -3.40 -2.54
CA HIS A 31 -7.48 -2.96 -2.28
C HIS A 31 -7.43 -1.44 -2.10
N ARG A 32 -8.08 -0.69 -3.00
CA ARG A 32 -8.13 0.78 -2.93
C ARG A 32 -8.76 1.27 -1.63
N MET A 33 -9.85 0.63 -1.21
CA MET A 33 -10.49 0.91 0.08
C MET A 33 -9.52 0.72 1.25
N LEU A 34 -8.75 -0.37 1.27
CA LEU A 34 -7.76 -0.62 2.33
C LEU A 34 -6.66 0.45 2.34
N VAL A 35 -6.16 0.88 1.18
CA VAL A 35 -5.19 1.99 1.07
C VAL A 35 -5.77 3.30 1.61
N ILE A 36 -7.04 3.59 1.30
CA ILE A 36 -7.74 4.77 1.81
C ILE A 36 -7.90 4.71 3.34
N LEU A 37 -8.33 3.57 3.87
CA LEU A 37 -8.51 3.38 5.31
C LEU A 37 -7.18 3.49 6.06
N LYS A 38 -6.09 2.98 5.48
CA LYS A 38 -4.73 3.10 6.03
C LYS A 38 -4.37 4.58 6.24
N ALA A 39 -4.60 5.42 5.24
CA ALA A 39 -4.33 6.85 5.32
C ALA A 39 -5.24 7.59 6.32
N GLN A 40 -6.53 7.22 6.39
CA GLN A 40 -7.51 7.94 7.20
C GLN A 40 -7.56 7.55 8.67
N LEU A 41 -7.35 6.27 8.99
CA LEU A 41 -7.59 5.72 10.33
C LEU A 41 -6.33 5.23 11.03
N TYR A 42 -5.27 4.95 10.28
CA TYR A 42 -4.08 4.27 10.79
C TYR A 42 -2.79 5.10 10.55
N ASP A 43 -2.91 6.42 10.38
CA ASP A 43 -1.78 7.34 10.17
C ASP A 43 -0.83 6.92 9.04
N GLY A 44 -1.36 6.26 8.00
CA GLY A 44 -0.54 5.75 6.90
C GLY A 44 0.31 4.53 7.27
N LYS A 45 -0.06 3.75 8.30
CA LYS A 45 0.71 2.57 8.73
C LYS A 45 -0.09 1.29 8.55
N TRP A 46 0.46 0.36 7.76
CA TRP A 46 -0.16 -0.96 7.57
C TRP A 46 -0.13 -1.80 8.82
N GLU A 47 0.91 -1.66 9.64
CA GLU A 47 1.11 -2.46 10.86
C GLU A 47 -0.05 -2.25 11.85
N LEU A 48 -0.49 -1.00 12.03
CA LEU A 48 -1.63 -0.68 12.91
C LEU A 48 -2.95 -1.28 12.39
N MET A 49 -3.13 -1.33 11.06
CA MET A 49 -4.31 -1.95 10.47
C MET A 49 -4.26 -3.48 10.59
N LEU A 50 -3.09 -4.09 10.38
CA LEU A 50 -2.90 -5.53 10.54
C LEU A 50 -3.15 -5.96 11.99
N ASP A 51 -2.64 -5.21 12.96
CA ASP A 51 -2.89 -5.46 14.39
C ASP A 51 -4.40 -5.39 14.71
N ASP A 52 -5.13 -4.44 14.13
CA ASP A 52 -6.59 -4.33 14.32
C ASP A 52 -7.35 -5.54 13.77
N LEU A 53 -6.97 -6.00 12.57
CA LEU A 53 -7.55 -7.17 11.92
C LEU A 53 -7.24 -8.46 12.71
N GLN A 54 -6.03 -8.60 13.25
CA GLN A 54 -5.64 -9.72 14.10
C GLN A 54 -6.41 -9.72 15.42
N ASN A 55 -6.52 -8.57 16.10
CA ASN A 55 -7.34 -8.42 17.29
C ASN A 55 -8.79 -8.84 17.04
N ARG A 56 -9.35 -8.49 15.88
CA ARG A 56 -10.70 -8.90 15.49
C ARG A 56 -10.83 -10.41 15.29
N LEU A 57 -9.82 -11.10 14.77
CA LEU A 57 -9.82 -12.57 14.66
C LEU A 57 -9.81 -13.26 16.02
N GLU A 58 -9.11 -12.67 16.99
CA GLU A 58 -8.99 -13.18 18.35
C GLU A 58 -10.19 -12.84 19.25
N GLY A 59 -11.08 -11.94 18.79
CA GLY A 59 -12.21 -11.44 19.57
C GLY A 59 -11.84 -10.33 20.56
N ASN A 60 -10.66 -9.73 20.40
CA ASN A 60 -10.22 -8.56 21.15
C ASN A 60 -10.94 -7.29 20.63
N PRO A 61 -10.94 -6.19 21.41
CA PRO A 61 -11.40 -4.89 20.94
C PRO A 61 -10.60 -4.43 19.70
N TYR A 62 -11.30 -3.80 18.75
CA TYR A 62 -10.75 -3.30 17.49
C TYR A 62 -11.44 -2.00 17.07
N ILE A 63 -10.80 -1.25 16.17
CA ILE A 63 -11.13 0.13 15.80
C ILE A 63 -12.18 0.17 14.68
N PHE A 64 -12.09 -0.71 13.66
CA PHE A 64 -12.96 -0.61 12.49
C PHE A 64 -13.54 -1.93 11.96
N LYS A 65 -14.75 -1.89 11.41
CA LYS A 65 -15.46 -3.05 10.83
C LYS A 65 -15.42 -3.03 9.31
N LEU A 66 -14.44 -3.72 8.73
CA LEU A 66 -14.54 -4.23 7.35
C LEU A 66 -15.53 -5.41 7.29
N ALA A 67 -16.05 -5.72 6.10
CA ALA A 67 -16.99 -6.82 5.90
C ALA A 67 -16.39 -8.19 6.33
N ASN A 68 -17.12 -9.30 6.17
CA ASN A 68 -16.78 -10.63 6.70
C ASN A 68 -15.56 -11.32 6.03
N ARG A 69 -14.53 -10.58 5.60
CA ARG A 69 -13.38 -11.04 4.78
C ARG A 69 -12.02 -10.71 5.41
N ILE A 70 -11.92 -10.78 6.74
CA ILE A 70 -10.72 -10.34 7.49
C ILE A 70 -9.42 -11.01 6.98
N LYS A 71 -9.45 -12.33 6.70
CA LYS A 71 -8.27 -13.06 6.21
C LYS A 71 -7.83 -12.57 4.82
N ASP A 72 -8.79 -12.44 3.90
CA ASP A 72 -8.52 -11.92 2.57
C ASP A 72 -7.93 -10.49 2.66
N ASP A 73 -8.45 -9.65 3.56
CA ASP A 73 -7.95 -8.29 3.74
C ASP A 73 -6.53 -8.25 4.32
N ILE A 74 -6.18 -9.17 5.23
CA ILE A 74 -4.79 -9.35 5.70
C ILE A 74 -3.88 -9.68 4.52
N GLU A 75 -4.23 -10.67 3.70
CA GLU A 75 -3.43 -11.08 2.53
C GLU A 75 -3.26 -9.92 1.52
N ARG A 76 -4.32 -9.14 1.29
CA ARG A 76 -4.25 -7.94 0.43
C ARG A 76 -3.30 -6.88 1.00
N ILE A 77 -3.37 -6.62 2.31
CA ILE A 77 -2.50 -5.64 2.97
C ILE A 77 -1.04 -6.09 2.88
N GLU A 78 -0.74 -7.35 3.20
CA GLU A 78 0.62 -7.88 3.11
C GLU A 78 1.19 -7.76 1.69
N TYR A 79 0.38 -8.08 0.67
CA TYR A 79 0.75 -7.92 -0.73
C TYR A 79 1.08 -6.46 -1.09
N MET A 80 0.25 -5.51 -0.65
CA MET A 80 0.47 -4.07 -0.90
C MET A 80 1.65 -3.49 -0.11
N GLN A 81 1.80 -3.88 1.16
CA GLN A 81 2.91 -3.46 2.02
C GLN A 81 4.26 -3.95 1.47
N GLU A 82 4.30 -5.17 0.94
CA GLU A 82 5.47 -5.70 0.25
C GLU A 82 5.86 -4.84 -0.96
N PHE A 83 4.86 -4.47 -1.78
CA PHE A 83 5.08 -3.63 -2.95
C PHE A 83 5.60 -2.23 -2.57
N GLU A 84 4.99 -1.59 -1.55
CA GLU A 84 5.44 -0.30 -1.00
C GLU A 84 6.89 -0.37 -0.55
N ARG A 85 7.29 -1.45 0.14
CA ARG A 85 8.65 -1.63 0.61
C ARG A 85 9.66 -1.81 -0.54
N GLN A 86 9.29 -2.55 -1.58
CA GLN A 86 10.15 -2.76 -2.75
C GLN A 86 10.36 -1.48 -3.57
N CYS A 87 9.28 -0.71 -3.76
CA CYS A 87 9.32 0.52 -4.55
C CYS A 87 9.66 1.77 -3.74
N LYS A 88 9.66 1.69 -2.40
CA LYS A 88 9.83 2.80 -1.46
C LYS A 88 8.83 3.93 -1.71
N VAL A 89 7.56 3.56 -1.84
CA VAL A 89 6.44 4.48 -2.08
C VAL A 89 5.34 4.28 -1.04
N ASP A 90 4.46 5.27 -0.91
CA ASP A 90 3.18 5.11 -0.22
C ASP A 90 2.06 5.05 -1.28
N LEU A 91 1.33 3.94 -1.33
CA LEU A 91 0.24 3.77 -2.30
C LEU A 91 -0.89 4.79 -2.08
N SER A 92 -1.04 5.33 -0.87
CA SER A 92 -2.06 6.35 -0.58
C SER A 92 -1.82 7.67 -1.31
N GLU A 93 -0.59 7.96 -1.74
CA GLU A 93 -0.26 9.12 -2.58
C GLU A 93 -0.65 8.92 -4.05
N HIS A 94 -0.98 7.68 -4.44
CA HIS A 94 -1.25 7.31 -5.83
C HIS A 94 -2.67 6.79 -6.07
N VAL A 95 -3.42 6.49 -5.01
CA VAL A 95 -4.83 6.11 -5.09
C VAL A 95 -5.69 7.36 -4.93
N GLU A 96 -6.50 7.67 -5.95
CA GLU A 96 -7.48 8.76 -5.87
C GLU A 96 -8.66 8.37 -4.97
N LEU A 97 -9.07 9.30 -4.11
CA LEU A 97 -10.34 9.24 -3.39
C LEU A 97 -11.47 9.53 -4.39
N PRO A 98 -12.52 8.68 -4.48
CA PRO A 98 -13.70 9.00 -5.26
C PRO A 98 -14.46 10.22 -4.69
#